data_AF-A0A644V6N7-F1
#
_entry.id   AF-A0A644V6N7-F1
#
_cell.length_a   1.000
_cell.length_b   1.000
_cell.length_c   1.000
_cell.angle_alpha   90.00
_cell.angle_beta   90.00
_cell.angle_gamma   90.00
#
_symmetry.space_group_name_H-M   'P 1'
#
loop_
_entity.id
_entity.type
_entity.pdbx_description
1 polymer ?
#
loop_
_entity_poly.entity_id
_entity_poly.type
_entity_poly.pdbx_seq_one_letter_code
_entity_poly.pdbx_strand_id
1 'polypeptide(L)'
;MGLLGNIERALGVWYPDKDTEPDDGNPLVALAFREYVIKRLGSGWTAAGREERLLGEPDLLALRDADEVRFDLVTCYRSRMFVGEDGEAYLPWTTREIFDKYLAYAKAEGNPFYVVFGLHGFADAPKFLFVLPLEKAAIDLKKSVLQQYEIPGDRDLL
;
A
#
# COMPACT_ATOMS: atom_id res chain seq x y z
N MET A 1 18.59 7.71 -32.84
CA MET A 1 17.34 7.63 -32.05
C MET A 1 17.71 7.74 -30.59
N GLY A 2 17.56 8.94 -30.01
CA GLY A 2 18.17 9.33 -28.74
C GLY A 2 17.33 8.96 -27.51
N LEU A 3 18.02 8.90 -26.36
CA LEU A 3 17.50 8.63 -25.01
C LEU A 3 16.16 9.31 -24.67
N LEU A 4 15.87 10.47 -25.28
CA LEU A 4 14.63 11.22 -25.10
C LEU A 4 13.37 10.41 -25.48
N GLY A 5 13.42 9.58 -26.53
CA GLY A 5 12.30 8.73 -26.93
C GLY A 5 12.02 7.57 -25.96
N ASN A 6 12.98 7.20 -25.12
CA ASN A 6 12.80 6.17 -24.09
C ASN A 6 12.24 6.75 -22.78
N ILE A 7 12.50 8.04 -22.49
CA ILE A 7 11.94 8.73 -21.32
C ILE A 7 10.46 9.10 -21.58
N GLU A 8 10.11 9.53 -22.79
CA GLU A 8 8.70 9.74 -23.17
C GLU A 8 7.88 8.44 -23.16
N ARG A 9 8.50 7.27 -23.38
CA ARG A 9 7.85 5.96 -23.19
C ARG A 9 7.77 5.51 -21.72
N ALA A 10 8.72 5.90 -20.88
CA ALA A 10 8.67 5.65 -19.44
C ALA A 10 7.64 6.55 -18.72
N LEU A 11 7.34 7.72 -19.29
CA LEU A 11 6.37 8.70 -18.79
C LEU A 11 5.00 8.62 -19.52
N GLY A 12 4.95 8.09 -20.74
CA GLY A 12 3.76 8.08 -21.60
C GLY A 12 2.84 6.85 -21.53
N VAL A 13 3.11 5.88 -20.66
CA VAL A 13 2.29 4.64 -20.52
C VAL A 13 1.74 4.49 -19.09
N TRP A 14 1.37 5.63 -18.49
CA TRP A 14 0.52 5.74 -17.30
C TRP A 14 -0.89 6.20 -17.69
N TYR A 15 -1.32 5.92 -18.93
CA TYR A 15 -2.70 6.16 -19.34
C TYR A 15 -3.60 5.07 -18.75
N PRO A 16 -4.71 5.47 -18.09
CA PRO A 16 -5.72 4.54 -17.65
C PRO A 16 -6.33 3.89 -18.89
N ASP A 17 -6.59 2.58 -18.84
CA ASP A 17 -7.73 2.08 -19.59
C ASP A 17 -8.92 2.95 -19.16
N LYS A 18 -9.44 3.72 -20.11
CA LYS A 18 -10.51 4.70 -19.91
C LYS A 18 -11.84 4.07 -19.46
N ASP A 19 -11.88 2.75 -19.32
CA ASP A 19 -13.11 1.97 -19.17
C ASP A 19 -13.23 1.25 -17.82
N THR A 20 -12.30 1.44 -16.89
CA THR A 20 -12.49 1.00 -15.48
C THR A 20 -12.70 2.22 -14.60
N GLU A 21 -13.92 2.37 -14.08
CA GLU A 21 -14.19 3.27 -12.96
C GLU A 21 -13.17 2.98 -11.84
N PRO A 22 -12.60 4.01 -11.19
CA PRO A 22 -11.69 3.79 -10.09
C PRO A 22 -12.46 3.12 -8.95
N ASP A 23 -12.19 1.82 -8.76
CA ASP A 23 -12.71 0.97 -7.70
C ASP A 23 -12.13 1.33 -6.30
N ASP A 24 -11.54 2.52 -6.20
CA ASP A 24 -10.86 3.05 -5.03
C ASP A 24 -11.91 3.35 -3.94
N GLY A 25 -11.98 2.47 -2.92
CA GLY A 25 -12.96 2.57 -1.85
C GLY A 25 -14.06 1.50 -1.88
N ASN A 26 -14.06 0.61 -2.87
CA ASN A 26 -14.91 -0.57 -2.89
C ASN A 26 -14.48 -1.56 -1.78
N PRO A 27 -15.37 -1.93 -0.83
CA PRO A 27 -15.03 -2.87 0.24
C PRO A 27 -14.52 -4.22 -0.25
N LEU A 28 -15.00 -4.70 -1.41
CA LEU A 28 -14.57 -5.97 -1.99
C LEU A 28 -13.13 -5.88 -2.53
N VAL A 29 -12.74 -4.74 -3.07
CA VAL A 29 -11.38 -4.49 -3.55
C VAL A 29 -10.40 -4.40 -2.38
N ALA A 30 -10.82 -3.73 -1.29
CA ALA A 30 -10.05 -3.69 -0.06
C ALA A 30 -9.88 -5.10 0.55
N LEU A 31 -10.93 -5.93 0.52
CA LEU A 31 -10.88 -7.31 0.98
C LEU A 31 -9.96 -8.17 0.11
N ALA A 32 -10.10 -8.09 -1.22
CA ALA A 32 -9.27 -8.84 -2.16
C ALA A 32 -7.78 -8.50 -2.01
N PHE A 33 -7.45 -7.22 -1.85
CA PHE A 33 -6.07 -6.81 -1.61
C PHE A 33 -5.55 -7.27 -0.24
N ARG A 34 -6.40 -7.22 0.80
CA ARG A 34 -6.05 -7.76 2.11
C ARG A 34 -5.73 -9.27 2.05
N GLU A 35 -6.54 -10.05 1.36
CA GLU A 35 -6.28 -11.47 1.12
C GLU A 35 -4.99 -11.70 0.34
N TYR A 36 -4.71 -10.87 -0.67
CA TYR A 36 -3.44 -10.90 -1.39
C TYR A 36 -2.25 -10.63 -0.47
N VAL A 37 -2.33 -9.63 0.40
CA VAL A 37 -1.28 -9.33 1.40
C VAL A 37 -1.05 -10.50 2.33
N ILE A 38 -2.11 -11.15 2.84
CA ILE A 38 -1.99 -12.36 3.68
C ILE A 38 -1.24 -13.47 2.91
N LYS A 39 -1.60 -13.72 1.65
CA LYS A 39 -0.91 -14.72 0.82
C LYS A 39 0.57 -14.37 0.60
N ARG A 40 0.89 -13.09 0.48
CA ARG A 40 2.27 -12.59 0.25
C ARG A 40 3.15 -12.57 1.49
N LEU A 41 2.58 -12.55 2.70
CA LEU A 41 3.34 -12.80 3.93
C LEU A 41 3.91 -14.22 3.93
N GLY A 42 3.18 -15.20 3.38
CA GLY A 42 3.65 -16.56 3.25
C GLY A 42 3.50 -17.40 4.52
N SER A 43 4.11 -18.59 4.53
CA SER A 43 3.85 -19.62 5.55
C SER A 43 4.54 -19.40 6.89
N GLY A 44 5.41 -18.40 7.03
CA GLY A 44 6.07 -18.05 8.30
C GLY A 44 5.29 -17.05 9.14
N TRP A 45 4.04 -16.78 8.77
CA TRP A 45 3.21 -15.74 9.35
C TRP A 45 1.79 -16.24 9.60
N THR A 46 1.25 -15.87 10.75
CA THR A 46 -0.16 -15.98 11.07
C THR A 46 -0.80 -14.60 11.01
N ALA A 47 -1.67 -14.34 10.03
CA ALA A 47 -2.31 -13.05 9.86
C ALA A 47 -3.84 -13.15 9.90
N ALA A 48 -4.47 -12.22 10.62
CA ALA A 48 -5.92 -12.13 10.71
C ALA A 48 -6.39 -10.71 10.36
N GLY A 49 -7.43 -10.63 9.53
CA GLY A 49 -8.15 -9.39 9.28
C GLY A 49 -9.10 -9.06 10.43
N ARG A 50 -9.32 -7.77 10.66
CA ARG A 50 -10.35 -7.30 11.60
C ARG A 50 -11.68 -7.13 10.86
N GLU A 51 -12.73 -7.80 11.35
CA GLU A 51 -14.11 -7.69 10.83
C GLU A 51 -14.73 -6.33 11.18
N GLU A 52 -14.53 -5.88 12.42
CA GLU A 52 -14.89 -4.55 12.89
C GLU A 52 -13.61 -3.82 13.36
N ARG A 53 -13.40 -2.61 12.84
CA ARG A 53 -12.28 -1.76 13.21
C ARG A 53 -12.73 -0.32 13.41
N LEU A 54 -12.15 0.32 14.41
CA LEU A 54 -12.26 1.76 14.59
C LEU A 54 -11.32 2.48 13.62
N LEU A 55 -11.64 3.75 13.32
CA LEU A 55 -10.76 4.59 12.53
C LEU A 55 -9.39 4.73 13.21
N GLY A 56 -8.32 4.42 12.47
CA GLY A 56 -6.95 4.44 12.99
C GLY A 56 -6.43 3.09 13.48
N GLU A 57 -7.24 2.02 13.40
CA GLU A 57 -6.77 0.66 13.65
C GLU A 57 -6.29 -0.01 12.35
N PRO A 58 -5.26 -0.88 12.44
CA PRO A 58 -4.73 -1.61 11.28
C PRO A 58 -5.78 -2.54 10.66
N ASP A 59 -5.59 -2.83 9.38
CA ASP A 59 -6.44 -3.76 8.62
C ASP A 59 -6.12 -5.23 8.96
N LEU A 60 -4.84 -5.51 9.24
CA LEU A 60 -4.31 -6.82 9.56
C LEU A 60 -3.44 -6.77 10.80
N LEU A 61 -3.55 -7.82 11.61
CA LEU A 61 -2.60 -8.16 12.66
C LEU A 61 -1.83 -9.39 12.17
N ALA A 62 -0.52 -9.25 11.96
CA ALA A 62 0.34 -10.29 11.44
C ALA A 62 1.37 -10.71 12.50
N LEU A 63 1.32 -11.96 12.94
CA LEU A 63 2.27 -12.54 13.87
C LEU A 63 3.33 -13.31 13.07
N ARG A 64 4.62 -13.00 13.30
CA ARG A 64 5.71 -13.79 12.71
C ARG A 64 5.99 -15.01 13.58
N ASP A 65 5.90 -16.20 13.00
CA ASP A 65 5.96 -17.45 13.76
C ASP A 65 7.34 -17.71 14.37
N ALA A 66 8.40 -17.14 13.79
CA ALA A 66 9.78 -17.37 14.22
C ALA A 66 10.12 -16.74 15.58
N ASP A 67 9.52 -15.59 15.90
CA ASP A 67 9.85 -14.81 17.11
C ASP A 67 8.62 -14.22 17.82
N GLU A 68 7.42 -14.60 17.39
CA GLU A 68 6.14 -14.16 17.94
C GLU A 68 5.99 -12.62 17.98
N VAL A 69 6.72 -11.91 17.13
CA VAL A 69 6.58 -10.46 17.00
C VAL A 69 5.34 -10.15 16.17
N ARG A 70 4.45 -9.32 16.73
CA ARG A 70 3.25 -8.83 16.04
C ARG A 70 3.60 -7.60 15.20
N PHE A 71 3.07 -7.56 13.99
CA PHE A 71 3.14 -6.45 13.05
C PHE A 71 1.72 -5.97 12.76
N ASP A 72 1.52 -4.66 12.84
CA ASP A 72 0.25 -4.01 12.60
C ASP A 72 0.28 -3.43 11.17
N LEU A 73 -0.57 -3.94 10.27
CA LEU A 73 -0.52 -3.58 8.84
C LEU A 73 -1.80 -2.87 8.39
N VAL A 74 -1.64 -1.73 7.72
CA VAL A 74 -2.71 -1.08 6.95
C VAL A 74 -2.53 -1.42 5.49
N THR A 75 -3.61 -1.83 4.82
CA THR A 75 -3.58 -2.24 3.41
C THR A 75 -4.29 -1.21 2.56
N CYS A 76 -3.60 -0.65 1.58
CA CYS A 76 -4.15 0.36 0.69
C CYS A 76 -3.90 -0.02 -0.78
N TYR A 77 -4.96 -0.34 -1.51
CA TYR A 77 -4.88 -0.52 -2.96
C TYR A 77 -5.32 0.74 -3.69
N ARG A 78 -4.61 1.09 -4.76
CA ARG A 78 -5.03 2.12 -5.72
C ARG A 78 -4.81 1.67 -7.15
N SER A 79 -5.79 1.92 -8.00
CA SER A 79 -5.69 1.65 -9.43
C SER A 79 -4.67 2.55 -10.15
N ARG A 80 -4.40 3.75 -9.61
CA ARG A 80 -3.52 4.77 -10.19
C ARG A 80 -3.00 5.77 -9.16
N MET A 81 -1.96 6.52 -9.54
CA MET A 81 -1.51 7.72 -8.84
C MET A 81 -2.19 8.97 -9.41
N PHE A 82 -2.22 10.05 -8.64
CA PHE A 82 -2.73 11.36 -9.04
C PHE A 82 -1.57 12.27 -9.43
N VAL A 83 -1.75 13.10 -10.46
CA VAL A 83 -0.76 14.11 -10.85
C VAL A 83 -1.17 15.44 -10.22
N GLY A 84 -0.30 16.01 -9.41
CA GLY A 84 -0.50 17.32 -8.78
C GLY A 84 -0.33 18.47 -9.77
N GLU A 85 -0.67 19.69 -9.33
CA GLU A 85 -0.50 20.91 -10.13
C GLU A 85 0.97 21.22 -10.44
N ASP A 86 1.89 20.71 -9.63
CA ASP A 86 3.34 20.77 -9.81
C ASP A 86 3.88 19.76 -10.86
N GLY A 87 3.00 18.93 -11.44
CA GLY A 87 3.34 17.90 -12.41
C GLY A 87 3.91 16.62 -11.80
N GLU A 88 3.98 16.53 -10.46
CA GLU A 88 4.50 15.36 -9.76
C GLU A 88 3.40 14.33 -9.48
N ALA A 89 3.77 13.06 -9.41
CA ALA A 89 2.85 11.97 -9.11
C ALA A 89 2.77 11.66 -7.61
N TYR A 90 1.55 11.64 -7.07
CA TYR A 90 1.22 11.44 -5.67
C TYR A 90 0.24 10.28 -5.46
N LEU A 91 0.36 9.60 -4.32
CA LEU A 91 -0.58 8.59 -3.84
C LEU A 91 -1.26 9.11 -2.55
N PRO A 92 -2.43 9.77 -2.66
CA PRO A 92 -3.24 10.10 -1.50
C PRO A 92 -3.88 8.81 -0.98
N TRP A 93 -3.55 8.45 0.26
CA TRP A 93 -3.97 7.17 0.83
C TRP A 93 -4.86 7.27 2.06
N THR A 94 -4.81 8.40 2.77
CA THR A 94 -5.59 8.65 3.97
C THR A 94 -5.79 10.16 4.19
N THR A 95 -6.65 10.52 5.14
CA THR A 95 -6.78 11.91 5.60
C THR A 95 -5.85 12.17 6.79
N ARG A 96 -5.56 13.46 7.05
CA ARG A 96 -4.79 13.87 8.24
C ARG A 96 -5.39 13.33 9.54
N GLU A 97 -6.70 13.42 9.68
CA GLU A 97 -7.42 12.93 10.86
C GLU A 97 -7.20 11.43 11.10
N ILE A 98 -7.32 10.61 10.04
CA ILE A 98 -7.14 9.16 10.16
C ILE A 98 -5.65 8.82 10.39
N PHE A 99 -4.74 9.52 9.72
CA PHE A 99 -3.31 9.34 9.91
C PHE A 99 -2.87 9.60 11.36
N ASP A 100 -3.36 10.66 11.97
CA ASP A 100 -3.04 10.98 13.37
C ASP A 100 -3.58 9.89 14.32
N LYS A 101 -4.71 9.24 13.99
CA LYS A 101 -5.22 8.08 14.74
C LYS A 101 -4.33 6.84 14.56
N TYR A 102 -3.81 6.57 13.36
CA TYR A 102 -2.82 5.49 13.16
C TYR A 102 -1.57 5.73 14.01
N LEU A 103 -1.05 6.96 14.04
CA LEU A 103 0.12 7.31 14.85
C LEU A 103 -0.16 7.13 16.34
N ALA A 104 -1.34 7.52 16.81
CA ALA A 104 -1.74 7.33 18.21
C ALA A 104 -1.84 5.84 18.57
N TYR A 105 -2.45 5.03 17.68
CA TYR A 105 -2.55 3.58 17.85
C TYR A 105 -1.16 2.93 17.91
N ALA A 106 -0.31 3.20 16.91
CA ALA A 106 1.04 2.65 16.83
C ALA A 106 1.87 2.97 18.09
N LYS A 107 1.73 4.19 18.61
CA LYS A 107 2.38 4.60 19.86
C LYS A 107 1.84 3.86 21.09
N ALA A 108 0.54 3.58 21.15
CA ALA A 108 -0.09 2.91 22.27
C ALA A 108 0.26 1.42 22.32
N GLU A 109 0.23 0.74 21.17
CA GLU A 109 0.51 -0.69 21.07
C GLU A 109 2.00 -1.02 21.06
N GLY A 110 2.85 -0.13 20.52
CA GLY A 110 4.30 -0.29 20.51
C GLY A 110 4.83 -1.35 19.53
N ASN A 111 3.99 -1.88 18.64
CA ASN A 111 4.42 -2.84 17.62
C ASN A 111 4.95 -2.14 16.36
N PRO A 112 5.76 -2.83 15.54
CA PRO A 112 6.06 -2.40 14.18
C PRO A 112 4.77 -2.19 13.38
N PHE A 113 4.61 -0.98 12.85
CA PHE A 113 3.41 -0.58 12.11
C PHE A 113 3.79 -0.22 10.67
N TYR A 114 3.18 -0.90 9.69
CA TYR A 114 3.47 -0.69 8.28
C TYR A 114 2.20 -0.38 7.47
N VAL A 115 2.39 0.34 6.37
CA VAL A 115 1.38 0.55 5.35
C VAL A 115 1.83 -0.18 4.09
N VAL A 116 1.00 -1.12 3.63
CA VAL A 116 1.22 -1.93 2.45
C VAL A 116 0.40 -1.35 1.30
N PHE A 117 1.07 -0.93 0.23
CA PHE A 117 0.45 -0.32 -0.94
C PHE A 117 0.48 -1.26 -2.13
N GLY A 118 -0.69 -1.51 -2.72
CA GLY A 118 -0.83 -2.12 -4.03
C GLY A 118 -1.15 -1.05 -5.06
N LEU A 119 -0.41 -1.01 -6.16
CA LEU A 119 -0.60 0.00 -7.21
C LEU A 119 -0.71 -0.67 -8.59
N HIS A 120 -1.74 -0.27 -9.34
CA HIS A 120 -2.08 -0.80 -10.66
C HIS A 120 -2.40 -2.30 -10.68
N GLY A 121 -2.90 -2.78 -11.82
CA GLY A 121 -3.32 -4.18 -11.99
C GLY A 121 -4.67 -4.42 -11.36
N PHE A 122 -4.80 -5.53 -10.64
CA PHE A 122 -5.98 -5.89 -9.86
C PHE A 122 -5.63 -5.96 -8.38
N ALA A 123 -6.61 -5.79 -7.49
CA ALA A 123 -6.35 -5.84 -6.05
C ALA A 123 -5.77 -7.19 -5.59
N ASP A 124 -6.17 -8.29 -6.23
CA ASP A 124 -5.67 -9.64 -5.95
C ASP A 124 -4.38 -10.00 -6.71
N ALA A 125 -3.92 -9.11 -7.61
CA ALA A 125 -2.68 -9.24 -8.38
C ALA A 125 -2.14 -7.85 -8.75
N PRO A 126 -1.73 -7.03 -7.77
CA PRO A 126 -1.25 -5.69 -8.03
C PRO A 126 0.06 -5.74 -8.81
N LYS A 127 0.24 -4.79 -9.73
CA LYS A 127 1.45 -4.73 -10.55
C LYS A 127 2.68 -4.32 -9.72
N PHE A 128 2.48 -3.43 -8.76
CA PHE A 128 3.52 -2.96 -7.86
C PHE A 128 3.06 -3.08 -6.42
N LEU A 129 3.99 -3.43 -5.53
CA LEU A 129 3.76 -3.62 -4.12
C LEU A 129 4.81 -2.85 -3.34
N PHE A 130 4.40 -2.09 -2.33
CA PHE A 130 5.30 -1.31 -1.49
C PHE A 130 4.98 -1.53 -0.02
N VAL A 131 5.99 -1.55 0.84
CA VAL A 131 5.81 -1.72 2.29
C VAL A 131 6.58 -0.63 3.02
N LEU A 132 5.86 0.32 3.59
CA LEU A 132 6.44 1.50 4.24
C LEU A 132 6.15 1.45 5.74
N PRO A 133 7.16 1.72 6.60
CA PRO A 133 6.88 2.04 8.00
C PRO A 133 5.93 3.24 8.11
N LEU A 134 5.01 3.22 9.08
CA LEU A 134 3.99 4.27 9.23
C LEU A 134 4.60 5.67 9.36
N GLU A 135 5.74 5.80 10.03
CA GLU A 135 6.45 7.07 10.21
C GLU A 135 7.02 7.65 8.89
N LYS A 136 7.09 6.82 7.83
CA LYS A 136 7.49 7.23 6.47
C LYS A 136 6.30 7.41 5.53
N ALA A 137 5.13 6.87 5.89
CA ALA A 137 3.92 6.88 5.07
C ALA A 137 3.15 8.21 5.16
N ALA A 138 3.78 9.35 4.87
CA ALA A 138 3.12 10.67 4.83
C ALA A 138 1.75 10.62 4.08
N ILE A 139 0.80 11.49 4.41
CA ILE A 139 -0.59 11.37 3.87
C ILE A 139 -0.68 11.40 2.33
N ASP A 140 0.22 12.15 1.69
CA ASP A 140 0.38 12.21 0.25
C ASP A 140 1.78 11.72 -0.12
N LEU A 141 1.86 10.48 -0.61
CA LEU A 141 3.15 9.85 -0.92
C LEU A 141 3.61 10.19 -2.33
N LYS A 142 4.76 10.84 -2.44
CA LYS A 142 5.45 11.03 -3.71
C LYS A 142 5.92 9.69 -4.27
N LYS A 143 5.85 9.54 -5.60
CA LYS A 143 6.38 8.37 -6.31
C LYS A 143 7.84 8.06 -5.94
N SER A 144 8.69 9.09 -5.86
CA SER A 144 10.12 8.94 -5.53
C SER A 144 10.37 8.40 -4.12
N VAL A 145 9.43 8.60 -3.20
CA VAL A 145 9.49 8.00 -1.85
C VAL A 145 9.04 6.54 -1.93
N LEU A 146 7.88 6.26 -2.56
CA LEU A 146 7.34 4.91 -2.70
C LEU A 146 8.33 3.93 -3.32
N GLN A 147 9.03 4.33 -4.39
CA GLN A 147 9.98 3.48 -5.11
C GLN A 147 11.14 2.97 -4.24
N GLN A 148 11.45 3.62 -3.13
CA GLN A 148 12.49 3.16 -2.20
C GLN A 148 12.06 1.94 -1.37
N TYR A 149 10.76 1.66 -1.34
CA TYR A 149 10.12 0.62 -0.52
C TYR A 149 9.40 -0.43 -1.38
N GLU A 150 9.73 -0.51 -2.66
CA GLU A 150 9.15 -1.49 -3.57
C GLU A 150 9.61 -2.91 -3.21
N ILE A 151 8.65 -3.83 -3.13
CA ILE A 151 8.89 -5.25 -2.88
C ILE A 151 8.71 -6.00 -4.20
N PRO A 152 9.79 -6.58 -4.76
CA PRO A 152 9.71 -7.46 -5.91
C PRO A 152 8.73 -8.62 -5.69
N GLY A 153 8.03 -9.02 -6.76
CA GLY A 153 7.01 -10.08 -6.69
C GLY A 153 7.53 -11.47 -6.28
N ASP A 154 8.84 -11.70 -6.36
CA ASP A 154 9.53 -12.95 -6.00
C ASP A 154 10.08 -12.98 -4.57
N ARG A 155 9.93 -11.90 -3.81
CA ARG A 155 10.37 -11.80 -2.40
C ARG A 155 9.21 -11.88 -1.44
N ASP A 156 9.45 -12.35 -0.23
CA ASP A 156 8.46 -12.26 0.85
C ASP A 156 8.21 -10.80 1.25
N LEU A 157 7.02 -10.54 1.81
CA LEU A 157 6.57 -9.18 2.08
C LEU A 157 7.31 -8.50 3.24
N LEU A 158 7.68 -9.26 4.29
CA LEU A 158 8.27 -8.79 5.56
C LEU A 158 9.26 -9.81 6.12
#